data_AF-A0A6G0Q2D5-F1
#
_entry.id   AF-A0A6G0Q2D5-F1
#
_cell.length_a   1.000
_cell.length_b   1.000
_cell.length_c   1.000
_cell.angle_alpha   90.00
_cell.angle_beta   90.00
_cell.angle_gamma   90.00
#
_symmetry.space_group_name_H-M   'P 1'
#
loop_
_entity.id
_entity.type
_entity.pdbx_description
1 polymer ?
#
loop_
_entity_poly.entity_id
_entity_poly.type
_entity_poly.pdbx_seq_one_letter_code
_entity_poly.pdbx_strand_id
1 'polypeptide(L)'
;MIAAQYGNTDVVQYLVTECGANVNAANADGYTAIRFAAERGHDVILRFLTRFLLVHQPDVSETMIACSVPSDATVNKAPSWVIPPSEISLEFFAETDASSHVTFEHEVHFWHRLRHPNVIKMYGACDASPLPLQFFVCEYASNGSLLEYAKLTSRVWTFLHQAALGLEYLHERDIIHGDLRCSNILIGSDGLAKLANFARKVLEREMSSFASDVYSLGMCILEAVTKAVPWKDIDTDYMVRE
;
A
#
# COMPACT_ATOMS: atom_id res chain seq x y z
N MET A 1 0.18 13.69 -20.79
CA MET A 1 -1.15 13.82 -20.16
C MET A 1 -2.14 12.79 -20.69
N ILE A 2 -2.51 12.80 -21.97
CA ILE A 2 -3.49 11.85 -22.56
C ILE A 2 -3.10 10.38 -22.32
N ALA A 3 -1.83 10.00 -22.58
CA ALA A 3 -1.36 8.64 -22.33
C ALA A 3 -1.46 8.22 -20.85
N ALA A 4 -1.23 9.15 -19.91
CA ALA A 4 -1.35 8.90 -18.48
C ALA A 4 -2.82 8.76 -18.03
N GLN A 5 -3.74 9.51 -18.64
CA GLN A 5 -5.19 9.43 -18.35
C GLN A 5 -5.77 8.05 -18.70
N TYR A 6 -5.33 7.46 -19.82
CA TYR A 6 -5.81 6.16 -20.30
C TYR A 6 -4.99 4.96 -19.80
N GLY A 7 -4.00 5.16 -18.93
CA GLY A 7 -3.22 4.05 -18.36
C GLY A 7 -2.18 3.42 -19.31
N ASN A 8 -1.82 4.13 -20.39
CA ASN A 8 -0.91 3.62 -21.41
C ASN A 8 0.56 3.74 -20.96
N THR A 9 0.98 2.81 -20.11
CA THR A 9 2.30 2.82 -19.45
C THR A 9 3.46 2.87 -20.45
N ASP A 10 3.46 2.02 -21.48
CA ASP A 10 4.55 1.94 -22.46
C ASP A 10 4.73 3.26 -23.24
N VAL A 11 3.61 3.90 -23.59
CA VAL A 11 3.60 5.19 -24.29
C VAL A 11 4.12 6.30 -23.36
N VAL A 12 3.73 6.27 -22.08
CA VAL A 12 4.25 7.22 -21.10
C VAL A 12 5.75 7.04 -20.89
N GLN A 13 6.24 5.80 -20.78
CA GLN A 13 7.67 5.53 -20.64
C GLN A 13 8.45 6.04 -21.85
N TYR A 14 8.03 5.67 -23.06
CA TYR A 14 8.67 6.10 -24.30
C TYR A 14 8.72 7.62 -24.45
N LEU A 15 7.61 8.32 -24.15
CA LEU A 15 7.56 9.78 -24.25
C LEU A 15 8.52 10.46 -23.27
N VAL A 16 8.67 9.91 -22.05
CA VAL A 16 9.51 10.53 -21.02
C VAL A 16 10.98 10.16 -21.20
N THR A 17 11.33 8.92 -21.56
CA THR A 17 12.73 8.48 -21.70
C THR A 17 13.33 8.82 -23.06
N GLU A 18 12.60 8.53 -24.14
CA GLU A 18 13.12 8.65 -25.51
C GLU A 18 12.82 10.02 -26.12
N CYS A 19 11.65 10.59 -25.82
CA CYS A 19 11.24 11.89 -26.38
C CYS A 19 11.51 13.09 -25.46
N GLY A 20 11.97 12.86 -24.23
CA GLY A 20 12.26 13.94 -23.26
C GLY A 20 11.05 14.80 -22.92
N ALA A 21 9.85 14.23 -22.93
CA ALA A 21 8.61 14.97 -22.67
C ALA A 21 8.62 15.62 -21.29
N ASN A 22 8.19 16.90 -21.22
CA ASN A 22 8.11 17.62 -19.95
C ASN A 22 7.01 17.04 -19.04
N VAL A 23 7.45 16.36 -17.98
CA VAL A 23 6.61 15.70 -16.98
C VAL A 23 5.81 16.68 -16.12
N ASN A 24 6.30 17.92 -15.99
CA ASN A 24 5.72 18.98 -15.18
C ASN A 24 4.73 19.86 -15.96
N ALA A 25 4.53 19.63 -17.25
CA ALA A 25 3.61 20.43 -18.04
C ALA A 25 2.17 20.27 -17.51
N ALA A 26 1.57 21.40 -17.12
CA ALA A 26 0.18 21.50 -16.69
C ALA A 26 -0.69 22.05 -17.83
N ASN A 27 -1.95 21.61 -17.91
CA ASN A 27 -2.95 22.20 -18.79
C ASN A 27 -3.53 23.50 -18.20
N ALA A 28 -4.50 24.13 -18.88
CA ALA A 28 -5.14 25.37 -18.45
C ALA A 28 -5.82 25.27 -17.06
N ASP A 29 -6.16 24.06 -16.63
CA ASP A 29 -6.80 23.77 -15.34
C ASP A 29 -5.78 23.38 -14.24
N GLY A 30 -4.47 23.46 -14.54
CA GLY A 30 -3.40 23.08 -13.60
C GLY A 30 -3.15 21.57 -13.49
N TYR A 31 -3.76 20.75 -14.34
CA TYR A 31 -3.59 19.29 -14.31
C TYR A 31 -2.32 18.86 -15.01
N THR A 32 -1.48 18.15 -14.28
CA THR A 32 -0.27 17.49 -14.78
C THR A 32 -0.55 16.04 -15.14
N ALA A 33 0.38 15.41 -15.87
CA ALA A 33 0.27 14.00 -16.23
C ALA A 33 0.15 13.08 -15.00
N ILE A 34 0.81 13.44 -13.88
CA ILE A 34 0.74 12.67 -12.63
C ILE A 34 -0.64 12.78 -11.97
N ARG A 35 -1.31 13.92 -12.05
CA ARG A 35 -2.66 14.10 -11.48
C ARG A 35 -3.69 13.23 -12.18
N PHE A 36 -3.62 13.15 -13.51
CA PHE A 36 -4.46 12.23 -14.28
C PHE A 36 -4.20 10.75 -13.95
N ALA A 37 -2.95 10.39 -13.67
CA ALA A 37 -2.61 9.03 -13.25
C ALA A 37 -3.15 8.72 -11.84
N ALA A 38 -3.06 9.69 -10.91
CA ALA A 38 -3.60 9.57 -9.55
C ALA A 38 -5.12 9.40 -9.53
N GLU A 39 -5.85 10.27 -10.24
CA GLU A 39 -7.33 10.24 -10.27
C GLU A 39 -7.89 8.97 -10.90
N ARG A 40 -7.11 8.29 -11.73
CA ARG A 40 -7.52 7.07 -12.43
C ARG A 40 -6.94 5.80 -11.81
N GLY A 41 -6.14 5.91 -10.74
CA GLY A 41 -5.52 4.76 -10.05
C GLY A 41 -4.40 4.07 -10.86
N HIS A 42 -3.72 4.79 -11.75
CA HIS A 42 -2.65 4.22 -12.58
C HIS A 42 -1.31 4.21 -11.83
N ASP A 43 -1.17 3.31 -10.86
CA ASP A 43 -0.05 3.24 -9.91
C ASP A 43 1.32 3.10 -10.58
N VAL A 44 1.42 2.32 -11.65
CA VAL A 44 2.67 2.11 -12.40
C VAL A 44 3.15 3.41 -13.03
N ILE A 45 2.22 4.20 -13.57
CA ILE A 45 2.50 5.50 -14.17
C ILE A 45 2.86 6.52 -13.09
N LEU A 46 2.14 6.53 -11.96
CA LEU A 46 2.46 7.39 -10.81
C LEU A 46 3.89 7.19 -10.35
N ARG A 47 4.29 5.94 -10.09
CA ARG A 47 5.64 5.58 -9.65
C ARG A 47 6.71 6.02 -10.66
N PHE A 48 6.45 5.75 -11.94
CA PHE A 48 7.37 6.11 -13.00
C PHE A 48 7.55 7.63 -13.11
N LEU A 49 6.47 8.41 -13.18
CA LEU A 49 6.54 9.86 -13.30
C LEU A 49 7.15 10.52 -12.05
N THR A 50 6.84 9.99 -10.86
CA THR A 50 7.37 10.53 -9.60
C THR A 50 8.90 10.48 -9.51
N ARG A 51 9.53 9.48 -10.15
CA ARG A 51 10.99 9.39 -10.24
C ARG A 51 11.64 10.58 -10.94
N PHE A 52 10.94 11.18 -11.91
CA PHE A 52 11.44 12.33 -12.67
C PHE A 52 11.11 13.67 -12.00
N LEU A 53 10.15 13.70 -11.08
CA LEU A 53 9.78 14.90 -10.31
C LEU A 53 10.82 15.25 -9.23
N LEU A 54 11.52 14.26 -8.66
CA LEU A 54 12.52 14.48 -7.61
C LEU A 54 13.84 15.10 -8.10
N VAL A 55 14.05 15.25 -9.41
CA VAL A 55 15.33 15.66 -9.99
C VAL A 55 15.39 17.15 -10.36
N HIS A 56 14.27 17.88 -10.39
CA HIS A 56 14.29 19.31 -10.70
C HIS A 56 13.52 20.14 -9.67
N GLN A 57 14.29 20.95 -8.93
CA GLN A 57 13.84 21.95 -7.96
C GLN A 57 12.92 23.03 -8.58
N PRO A 58 12.15 23.71 -7.72
CA PRO A 58 10.90 24.39 -8.02
C PRO A 58 11.13 25.82 -8.49
N ASP A 59 10.18 26.32 -9.28
CA ASP A 59 9.89 27.75 -9.29
C ASP A 59 8.81 27.99 -8.24
N VAL A 60 9.13 28.87 -7.30
CA VAL A 60 8.36 29.16 -6.09
C VAL A 60 7.24 30.14 -6.41
N SER A 61 6.00 29.69 -6.25
CA SER A 61 4.86 30.56 -5.97
C SER A 61 3.88 29.80 -5.08
N GLU A 62 4.09 29.99 -3.77
CA GLU A 62 3.12 30.00 -2.68
C GLU A 62 1.78 29.30 -2.93
N THR A 63 1.50 28.23 -2.19
CA THR A 63 0.57 28.25 -1.03
C THR A 63 0.58 26.86 -0.40
N MET A 64 1.18 26.69 0.78
CA MET A 64 0.70 25.87 1.90
C MET A 64 1.83 25.61 2.92
N ILE A 65 1.70 26.33 4.04
CA ILE A 65 2.08 25.97 5.42
C ILE A 65 3.59 25.76 5.67
N ALA A 66 4.26 26.86 5.97
CA ALA A 66 5.60 26.91 6.54
C ALA A 66 5.59 26.51 8.03
N CYS A 67 6.28 25.44 8.38
CA CYS A 67 7.06 25.41 9.63
C CYS A 67 8.48 25.87 9.26
N SER A 68 8.90 27.00 9.84
CA SER A 68 10.14 27.72 9.54
C SER A 68 11.40 26.86 9.74
N VAL A 69 12.19 26.70 8.69
CA VAL A 69 13.58 26.18 8.78
C VAL A 69 14.53 27.35 8.49
N PRO A 70 15.53 27.63 9.35
CA PRO A 70 16.45 28.73 9.12
C PRO A 70 17.40 28.41 7.97
N SER A 71 17.71 29.45 7.23
CA SER A 71 18.64 29.50 6.11
C SER A 71 20.06 29.18 6.54
N ASP A 72 20.56 28.00 6.19
CA ASP A 72 21.96 27.88 5.82
C ASP A 72 22.12 26.81 4.72
N ALA A 73 22.72 27.23 3.62
CA ALA A 73 22.84 26.46 2.39
C ALA A 73 24.08 25.59 2.44
N THR A 74 23.95 24.27 2.54
CA THR A 74 24.93 23.32 1.99
C THR A 74 24.36 21.91 1.89
N VAL A 75 24.47 21.32 0.69
CA VAL A 75 24.17 19.92 0.33
C VAL A 75 22.68 19.56 0.31
N ASN A 76 22.08 19.59 -0.89
CA ASN A 76 20.75 19.06 -1.21
C ASN A 76 20.67 17.52 -1.08
N LYS A 77 20.97 16.97 0.10
CA LYS A 77 20.41 15.70 0.51
C LYS A 77 19.04 16.00 1.06
N ALA A 78 18.01 15.36 0.51
CA ALA A 78 16.70 15.36 1.16
C ALA A 78 16.94 15.03 2.65
N PRO A 79 16.29 15.76 3.58
CA PRO A 79 16.43 15.48 4.99
C PRO A 79 16.22 13.99 5.24
N SER A 80 16.94 13.39 6.19
CA SER A 80 16.85 11.96 6.48
C SER A 80 15.44 11.48 6.85
N TRP A 81 14.53 12.39 7.16
CA TRP A 81 13.12 12.12 7.47
C TRP A 81 12.21 12.10 6.24
N VAL A 82 12.69 12.53 5.06
CA VAL A 82 11.92 12.45 3.81
C VAL A 82 11.95 11.00 3.32
N ILE A 83 10.78 10.38 3.27
CA ILE A 83 10.62 9.03 2.72
C ILE A 83 10.49 9.16 1.19
N PRO A 84 11.34 8.49 0.40
CA PRO A 84 11.23 8.51 -1.05
C PRO A 84 9.84 8.00 -1.49
N PRO A 85 9.18 8.62 -2.47
CA PRO A 85 7.90 8.12 -2.99
C PRO A 85 7.98 6.71 -3.57
N SER A 86 9.17 6.25 -3.97
CA SER A 86 9.40 4.87 -4.39
C SER A 86 9.30 3.84 -3.26
N GLU A 87 9.37 4.29 -2.01
CA GLU A 87 9.34 3.47 -0.79
C GLU A 87 7.99 3.54 -0.06
N ILE A 88 7.02 4.26 -0.63
CA ILE A 88 5.68 4.40 -0.06
C ILE A 88 4.61 3.76 -0.95
N SER A 89 3.57 3.26 -0.30
CA SER A 89 2.31 2.85 -0.90
C SER A 89 1.19 3.73 -0.34
N LEU A 90 0.20 4.03 -1.17
CA LEU A 90 -1.02 4.73 -0.76
C LEU A 90 -2.16 3.72 -0.69
N GLU A 91 -2.78 3.61 0.47
CA GLU A 91 -3.92 2.73 0.68
C GLU A 91 -5.16 3.57 0.97
N PHE A 92 -6.11 3.60 0.04
CA PHE A 92 -7.35 4.36 0.20
C PHE A 92 -8.25 3.71 1.25
N PHE A 93 -8.78 4.56 2.14
CA PHE A 93 -9.82 4.18 3.07
C PHE A 93 -11.16 4.21 2.36
N ALA A 94 -11.86 3.08 2.36
CA ALA A 94 -13.21 2.97 1.83
C ALA A 94 -14.17 2.92 3.03
N GLU A 95 -14.82 4.04 3.32
CA GLU A 95 -15.88 4.10 4.32
C GLU A 95 -17.01 3.16 3.89
N THR A 96 -17.38 2.22 4.75
CA THR A 96 -18.45 1.25 4.48
C THR A 96 -19.55 1.42 5.51
N ASP A 97 -20.76 1.71 5.00
CA ASP A 97 -22.04 1.95 5.68
C ASP A 97 -22.01 2.69 7.03
N ALA A 98 -22.91 3.68 7.14
CA ALA A 98 -23.10 4.54 8.32
C ALA A 98 -23.47 3.81 9.64
N SER A 99 -23.59 2.48 9.62
CA SER A 99 -23.79 1.62 10.80
C SER A 99 -22.47 1.23 11.50
N SER A 100 -21.32 1.43 10.86
CA SER A 100 -20.03 1.11 11.47
C SER A 100 -19.57 2.23 12.42
N HIS A 101 -19.22 1.87 13.66
CA HIS A 101 -18.67 2.80 14.65
C HIS A 101 -17.18 3.12 14.43
N VAL A 102 -16.54 2.55 13.40
CA VAL A 102 -15.10 2.68 13.16
C VAL A 102 -14.84 3.83 12.20
N THR A 103 -14.26 4.90 12.73
CA THR A 103 -13.88 6.07 11.92
C THR A 103 -12.47 5.91 11.34
N PHE A 104 -12.17 6.64 10.26
CA PHE A 104 -10.82 6.74 9.72
C PHE A 104 -9.79 7.11 10.80
N GLU A 105 -10.10 8.08 11.66
CA GLU A 105 -9.24 8.50 12.76
C GLU A 105 -8.93 7.36 13.76
N HIS A 106 -9.91 6.51 14.05
CA HIS A 106 -9.69 5.33 14.89
C HIS A 106 -8.66 4.39 14.24
N GLU A 107 -8.83 4.04 12.96
CA GLU A 107 -7.89 3.17 12.24
C GLU A 107 -6.48 3.77 12.16
N VAL A 108 -6.37 5.07 11.91
CA VAL A 108 -5.08 5.79 11.95
C VAL A 108 -4.43 5.64 13.32
N HIS A 109 -5.18 5.91 14.39
CA HIS A 109 -4.66 5.85 15.75
C HIS A 109 -4.17 4.44 16.12
N PHE A 110 -4.89 3.39 15.71
CA PHE A 110 -4.48 2.00 15.95
C PHE A 110 -3.25 1.60 15.14
N TRP A 111 -3.28 1.78 13.82
CA TRP A 111 -2.20 1.32 12.95
C TRP A 111 -0.90 2.11 13.17
N HIS A 112 -0.97 3.42 13.46
CA HIS A 112 0.24 4.23 13.65
C HIS A 112 1.15 3.73 14.78
N ARG A 113 0.57 3.09 15.81
CA ARG A 113 1.30 2.53 16.94
C ARG A 113 1.99 1.21 16.65
N LEU A 114 1.67 0.54 15.55
CA LEU A 114 2.22 -0.77 15.24
C LEU A 114 3.66 -0.64 14.73
N ARG A 115 4.57 -1.37 15.38
CA ARG A 115 6.00 -1.40 15.10
C ARG A 115 6.51 -2.83 15.23
N HIS A 116 6.56 -3.53 14.11
CA HIS A 116 7.11 -4.88 14.03
C HIS A 116 7.74 -5.13 12.66
N PRO A 117 8.88 -5.83 12.54
CA PRO A 117 9.52 -6.10 11.24
C PRO A 117 8.63 -6.87 10.25
N ASN A 118 7.67 -7.64 10.75
CA ASN A 118 6.76 -8.46 9.95
C ASN A 118 5.32 -7.91 9.86
N VAL A 119 5.12 -6.62 10.11
CA VAL A 119 3.84 -5.92 9.91
C VAL A 119 4.12 -4.66 9.09
N ILE A 120 3.31 -4.39 8.06
CA ILE A 120 3.50 -3.21 7.22
C ILE A 120 3.40 -1.95 8.07
N LYS A 121 4.46 -1.14 8.01
CA LYS A 121 4.57 0.10 8.76
C LYS A 121 3.73 1.19 8.10
N MET A 122 2.86 1.82 8.87
CA MET A 122 2.24 3.09 8.50
C MET A 122 3.16 4.25 8.88
N TYR A 123 3.40 5.14 7.92
CA TYR A 123 4.14 6.39 8.07
C TYR A 123 3.22 7.55 8.46
N GLY A 124 2.02 7.59 7.88
CA GLY A 124 1.03 8.62 8.16
C GLY A 124 -0.29 8.34 7.47
N ALA A 125 -1.18 9.33 7.51
CA ALA A 125 -2.49 9.27 6.89
C ALA A 125 -2.89 10.68 6.42
N CYS A 126 -3.73 10.73 5.40
CA CYS A 126 -4.29 11.96 4.87
C CYS A 126 -5.81 11.90 5.00
N ASP A 127 -6.39 12.94 5.61
CA ASP A 127 -7.81 13.25 5.54
C ASP A 127 -7.96 14.59 4.83
N ALA A 128 -8.50 14.57 3.61
CA ALA A 128 -8.70 15.76 2.79
C ALA A 128 -10.15 16.27 2.84
N SER A 129 -10.81 16.19 4.00
CA SER A 129 -12.14 16.76 4.22
C SER A 129 -12.22 18.24 3.75
N PRO A 130 -13.26 18.64 3.01
CA PRO A 130 -14.53 17.93 2.77
C PRO A 130 -14.53 16.96 1.57
N LEU A 131 -13.39 16.74 0.90
CA LEU A 131 -13.32 15.73 -0.15
C LEU A 131 -13.38 14.32 0.49
N PRO A 132 -14.06 13.35 -0.13
CA PRO A 132 -14.12 11.96 0.34
C PRO A 132 -12.82 11.22 0.00
N LEU A 133 -11.68 11.83 0.34
CA LEU A 133 -10.35 11.34 0.01
C LEU A 133 -9.58 11.13 1.31
N GLN A 134 -9.68 9.90 1.81
CA GLN A 134 -8.97 9.42 2.98
C GLN A 134 -8.04 8.28 2.55
N PHE A 135 -6.76 8.36 2.94
CA PHE A 135 -5.78 7.32 2.61
C PHE A 135 -4.65 7.24 3.63
N PHE A 136 -4.07 6.06 3.74
CA PHE A 136 -2.88 5.78 4.53
C PHE A 136 -1.63 5.89 3.65
N VAL A 137 -0.54 6.35 4.25
CA VAL A 137 0.81 6.34 3.67
C VAL A 137 1.60 5.26 4.39
N CYS A 138 1.93 4.17 3.72
CA CYS A 138 2.58 3.00 4.32
C CYS A 138 3.83 2.57 3.55
N GLU A 139 4.59 1.66 4.16
CA GLU A 139 5.76 1.02 3.55
C GLU A 139 5.38 0.30 2.24
N TYR A 140 6.14 0.54 1.17
CA TYR A 140 5.99 -0.22 -0.07
C TYR A 140 6.80 -1.52 -0.05
N ALA A 141 6.09 -2.64 -0.14
CA ALA A 141 6.69 -3.96 -0.32
C ALA A 141 7.02 -4.22 -1.81
N SER A 142 8.25 -3.90 -2.20
CA SER A 142 8.68 -3.90 -3.60
C SER A 142 8.80 -5.28 -4.25
N ASN A 143 8.82 -6.34 -3.46
CA ASN A 143 9.05 -7.71 -3.94
C ASN A 143 7.73 -8.49 -4.11
N GLY A 144 6.59 -7.81 -4.18
CA GLY A 144 5.30 -8.44 -4.40
C GLY A 144 4.83 -9.27 -3.21
N SER A 145 3.95 -10.23 -3.46
CA SER A 145 3.32 -11.06 -2.42
C SER A 145 3.91 -12.45 -2.31
N LEU A 146 3.67 -13.12 -1.18
CA LEU A 146 4.02 -14.53 -0.99
C LEU A 146 3.36 -15.42 -2.03
N LEU A 147 2.16 -15.08 -2.52
CA LEU A 147 1.48 -15.82 -3.57
C LEU A 147 2.29 -15.87 -4.87
N GLU A 148 2.98 -14.78 -5.21
CA GLU A 148 3.85 -14.68 -6.37
C GLU A 148 5.20 -15.36 -6.11
N TYR A 149 5.73 -15.24 -4.88
CA TYR A 149 7.02 -15.79 -4.47
C TYR A 149 7.02 -17.32 -4.21
N ALA A 150 5.90 -17.87 -3.73
CA ALA A 150 5.78 -19.27 -3.33
C ALA A 150 5.97 -20.26 -4.49
N LYS A 151 5.81 -19.78 -5.73
CA LYS A 151 6.03 -20.61 -6.92
C LYS A 151 7.51 -20.97 -7.11
N LEU A 152 8.44 -20.23 -6.50
CA LEU A 152 9.82 -20.12 -7.02
C LEU A 152 10.96 -20.49 -6.07
N THR A 153 10.76 -20.72 -4.75
CA THR A 153 11.92 -20.82 -3.83
C THR A 153 11.77 -21.77 -2.64
N SER A 154 12.91 -22.19 -2.07
CA SER A 154 13.01 -22.88 -0.77
C SER A 154 12.79 -21.98 0.44
N ARG A 155 12.70 -20.66 0.25
CA ARG A 155 12.57 -19.64 1.32
C ARG A 155 11.14 -19.47 1.82
N VAL A 156 10.18 -20.19 1.24
CA VAL A 156 8.76 -20.14 1.62
C VAL A 156 8.55 -20.32 3.12
N TRP A 157 9.23 -21.29 3.73
CA TRP A 157 9.15 -21.53 5.17
C TRP A 157 9.63 -20.35 6.01
N THR A 158 10.66 -19.63 5.55
CA THR A 158 11.14 -18.42 6.22
C THR A 158 10.08 -17.32 6.20
N PHE A 159 9.41 -17.13 5.07
CA PHE A 159 8.34 -16.12 4.94
C PHE A 159 7.09 -16.49 5.75
N LEU A 160 6.69 -17.77 5.75
CA LEU A 160 5.57 -18.25 6.56
C LEU A 160 5.84 -18.10 8.07
N HIS A 161 7.07 -18.41 8.50
CA HIS A 161 7.49 -18.17 9.89
C HIS A 161 7.47 -16.68 10.25
N GLN A 162 7.96 -15.82 9.37
CA GLN A 162 7.91 -14.37 9.55
C GLN A 162 6.47 -13.83 9.60
N ALA A 163 5.57 -14.33 8.75
CA ALA A 163 4.15 -14.02 8.82
C ALA A 163 3.54 -14.45 10.16
N ALA A 164 3.91 -15.62 10.69
CA ALA A 164 3.46 -16.08 12.00
C ALA A 164 3.90 -15.13 13.14
N LEU A 165 5.16 -14.66 13.11
CA LEU A 165 5.66 -13.66 14.08
C LEU A 165 4.89 -12.33 13.98
N GLY A 166 4.58 -11.88 12.76
CA GLY A 166 3.73 -10.71 12.55
C GLY A 166 2.33 -10.89 13.11
N LEU A 167 1.77 -12.09 12.97
CA LEU A 167 0.42 -12.41 13.42
C LEU A 167 0.35 -12.49 14.96
N GLU A 168 1.32 -13.16 15.58
CA GLU A 168 1.50 -13.19 17.03
C GLU A 168 1.55 -11.77 17.61
N TYR A 169 2.37 -10.90 17.02
CA TYR A 169 2.48 -9.50 17.44
C TYR A 169 1.14 -8.74 17.39
N LEU A 170 0.31 -8.99 16.36
CA LEU A 170 -1.03 -8.40 16.25
C LEU A 170 -1.97 -8.97 17.32
N HIS A 171 -1.96 -10.29 17.51
CA HIS A 171 -2.81 -10.98 18.48
C HIS A 171 -2.50 -10.58 19.92
N GLU A 172 -1.23 -10.37 20.28
CA GLU A 172 -0.82 -9.82 21.59
C GLU A 172 -1.41 -8.43 21.90
N ARG A 173 -1.88 -7.70 20.88
CA ARG A 173 -2.47 -6.36 20.98
C ARG A 173 -3.97 -6.36 20.75
N ASP A 174 -4.59 -7.55 20.82
CA ASP A 174 -6.00 -7.78 20.56
C ASP A 174 -6.45 -7.34 19.14
N ILE A 175 -5.54 -7.45 18.16
CA ILE A 175 -5.81 -7.12 16.76
C ILE A 175 -5.99 -8.42 15.97
N ILE A 176 -7.18 -8.60 15.42
CA ILE A 176 -7.49 -9.67 14.46
C ILE A 176 -7.16 -9.15 13.06
N HIS A 177 -6.40 -9.91 12.27
CA HIS A 177 -6.05 -9.55 10.90
C HIS A 177 -7.26 -9.63 9.96
N GLY A 178 -8.10 -10.66 10.08
CA GLY A 178 -9.41 -10.76 9.41
C GLY A 178 -9.37 -11.17 7.93
N ASP A 179 -8.35 -10.76 7.17
CA ASP A 179 -8.15 -11.14 5.77
C ASP A 179 -6.75 -11.71 5.51
N LEU A 180 -6.31 -12.69 6.30
CA LEU A 180 -4.98 -13.28 6.13
C LEU A 180 -4.96 -14.26 4.96
N ARG A 181 -4.14 -13.99 3.95
CA ARG A 181 -3.97 -14.82 2.75
C ARG A 181 -2.60 -14.57 2.09
N CYS A 182 -2.10 -15.48 1.25
CA CYS A 182 -0.77 -15.34 0.63
C CYS A 182 -0.58 -14.04 -0.16
N SER A 183 -1.64 -13.45 -0.72
CA SER A 183 -1.56 -12.16 -1.41
C SER A 183 -1.40 -10.96 -0.47
N ASN A 184 -1.78 -11.11 0.80
CA ASN A 184 -1.67 -10.08 1.85
C ASN A 184 -0.42 -10.27 2.72
N ILE A 185 0.37 -11.31 2.48
CA ILE A 185 1.73 -11.45 3.02
C ILE A 185 2.68 -10.87 1.97
N LEU A 186 3.13 -9.65 2.19
CA LEU A 186 3.97 -8.93 1.23
C LEU A 186 5.46 -9.08 1.56
N ILE A 187 6.32 -9.05 0.54
CA ILE A 187 7.77 -9.13 0.71
C ILE A 187 8.37 -7.73 0.57
N GLY A 188 8.94 -7.23 1.66
CA GLY A 188 9.61 -5.94 1.73
C GLY A 188 10.89 -5.89 0.87
N SER A 189 11.37 -4.69 0.60
CA SER A 189 12.67 -4.47 -0.06
C SER A 189 13.85 -5.00 0.78
N ASP A 190 13.65 -5.07 2.10
CA ASP A 190 14.53 -5.71 3.08
C ASP A 190 14.55 -7.26 3.00
N GLY A 191 13.69 -7.84 2.15
CA GLY A 191 13.57 -9.28 1.98
C GLY A 191 12.86 -9.98 3.14
N LEU A 192 12.10 -9.24 3.95
CA LEU A 192 11.27 -9.77 5.03
C LEU A 192 9.80 -9.87 4.59
N ALA A 193 9.10 -10.89 5.06
CA ALA A 193 7.65 -10.99 4.90
C ALA A 193 6.94 -10.10 5.92
N LYS A 194 5.91 -9.39 5.47
CA LYS A 194 5.16 -8.39 6.23
C LYS A 194 3.66 -8.58 6.01
N LEU A 195 2.90 -8.63 7.10
CA LEU A 195 1.44 -8.65 7.03
C LEU A 195 0.91 -7.29 6.60
N ALA A 196 0.02 -7.28 5.61
CA ALA A 196 -0.60 -6.09 5.02
C ALA A 196 -2.13 -6.22 5.04
N ASN A 197 -2.84 -5.12 4.75
CA ASN A 197 -4.30 -5.10 4.62
C ASN A 197 -5.10 -5.54 5.88
N PHE A 198 -4.49 -5.57 7.06
CA PHE A 198 -5.17 -5.88 8.33
C PHE A 198 -6.02 -4.71 8.87
N ALA A 199 -5.84 -3.50 8.32
CA ALA A 199 -6.62 -2.31 8.66
C ALA A 199 -7.85 -2.10 7.75
N ARG A 200 -8.25 -3.14 6.99
CA ARG A 200 -9.40 -3.07 6.07
C ARG A 200 -10.57 -3.91 6.57
N LYS A 201 -11.76 -3.29 6.48
CA LYS A 201 -13.12 -3.82 6.61
C LYS A 201 -13.66 -4.02 8.03
N VAL A 202 -14.66 -3.21 8.35
CA VAL A 202 -15.54 -3.38 9.53
C VAL A 202 -16.51 -4.55 9.33
N LEU A 203 -17.00 -4.75 8.10
CA LEU A 203 -18.00 -5.79 7.78
C LEU A 203 -17.48 -7.23 7.95
N GLU A 204 -16.18 -7.48 7.79
CA GLU A 204 -15.58 -8.81 8.00
C GLU A 204 -15.14 -9.03 9.45
N ARG A 205 -14.99 -7.96 10.24
CA ARG A 205 -14.61 -8.05 11.65
C ARG A 205 -15.70 -8.62 12.55
N GLU A 206 -16.97 -8.54 12.14
CA GLU A 206 -18.07 -9.16 12.89
C GLU A 206 -18.01 -10.70 12.86
N MET A 207 -17.36 -11.29 11.85
CA MET A 207 -17.19 -12.74 11.72
C MET A 207 -15.76 -13.23 11.97
N SER A 208 -14.78 -12.33 12.10
CA SER A 208 -13.38 -12.71 12.30
C SER A 208 -13.03 -12.93 13.77
N SER A 209 -12.10 -13.85 14.01
CA SER A 209 -11.61 -14.21 15.34
C SER A 209 -10.11 -14.53 15.30
N PHE A 210 -9.46 -14.56 16.46
CA PHE A 210 -8.07 -15.05 16.54
C PHE A 210 -7.92 -16.46 15.97
N ALA A 211 -8.92 -17.32 16.18
CA ALA A 211 -8.93 -18.67 15.64
C ALA A 211 -9.06 -18.69 14.10
N SER A 212 -9.85 -17.78 13.51
CA SER A 212 -9.96 -17.70 12.04
C SER A 212 -8.64 -17.25 11.42
N ASP A 213 -7.90 -16.34 12.06
CA ASP A 213 -6.57 -15.95 11.58
C ASP A 213 -5.57 -17.11 11.59
N VAL A 214 -5.56 -17.91 12.67
CA VAL A 214 -4.69 -19.09 12.77
C VAL A 214 -5.05 -20.12 11.69
N TYR A 215 -6.34 -20.34 11.45
CA TYR A 215 -6.81 -21.17 10.35
C TYR A 215 -6.34 -20.65 8.99
N SER A 216 -6.51 -19.35 8.74
CA SER A 216 -6.09 -18.69 7.51
C SER A 216 -4.57 -18.75 7.30
N LEU A 217 -3.77 -18.67 8.36
CA LEU A 217 -2.32 -18.90 8.28
C LEU A 217 -2.02 -20.34 7.87
N GLY A 218 -2.72 -21.33 8.45
CA GLY A 218 -2.64 -22.74 8.03
C GLY A 218 -2.95 -22.93 6.55
N MET A 219 -3.92 -22.17 6.03
CA MET A 219 -4.28 -22.18 4.61
C MET A 219 -3.23 -21.55 3.72
N CYS A 220 -2.56 -20.49 4.19
CA CYS A 220 -1.39 -19.93 3.51
C CYS A 220 -0.26 -20.97 3.41
N ILE A 221 -0.04 -21.76 4.46
CA ILE A 221 0.96 -22.85 4.44
C ILE A 221 0.58 -23.89 3.38
N LEU A 222 -0.68 -24.34 3.37
CA LEU A 222 -1.16 -25.31 2.37
C LEU A 222 -1.02 -24.78 0.95
N GLU A 223 -1.47 -23.55 0.69
CA GLU A 223 -1.36 -22.91 -0.63
C GLU A 223 0.10 -22.80 -1.07
N ALA A 224 0.99 -22.36 -0.18
CA ALA A 224 2.39 -22.15 -0.51
C ALA A 224 3.15 -23.46 -0.76
N VAL A 225 2.83 -24.53 -0.02
CA VAL A 225 3.49 -25.84 -0.17
C VAL A 225 2.94 -26.60 -1.38
N THR A 226 1.62 -26.57 -1.60
CA THR A 226 0.98 -27.32 -2.69
C THR A 226 1.02 -26.58 -4.03
N LYS A 227 1.23 -25.26 -4.00
CA LYS A 227 1.11 -24.35 -5.15
C LYS A 227 -0.27 -24.38 -5.80
N ALA A 228 -1.29 -24.84 -5.08
CA ALA A 228 -2.67 -24.90 -5.51
C ALA A 228 -3.55 -24.12 -4.52
N VAL A 229 -4.61 -23.50 -5.04
CA VAL A 229 -5.61 -22.86 -4.18
C VAL A 229 -6.34 -23.96 -3.40
N PRO A 230 -6.34 -23.93 -2.06
CA PRO A 230 -6.90 -25.01 -1.24
C PRO A 230 -8.38 -25.33 -1.52
N TRP A 231 -9.11 -24.37 -2.08
CA TRP A 231 -10.57 -24.42 -2.30
C TRP A 231 -10.97 -24.55 -3.77
N LYS A 232 -10.05 -24.85 -4.68
CA LYS A 232 -10.31 -24.73 -6.13
C LYS A 232 -11.53 -25.55 -6.59
N ASP A 233 -11.87 -26.61 -5.87
CA ASP A 233 -12.97 -27.53 -6.17
C ASP A 233 -14.24 -27.28 -5.33
N ILE A 234 -14.27 -26.26 -4.48
CA ILE A 234 -15.48 -25.87 -3.75
C ILE A 234 -16.29 -24.95 -4.66
N ASP A 235 -17.36 -25.50 -5.24
CA ASP A 235 -18.35 -24.76 -5.99
C ASP A 235 -18.95 -23.69 -5.05
N THR A 236 -18.61 -22.43 -5.29
CA THR A 236 -18.99 -21.29 -4.44
C THR A 236 -20.51 -21.07 -4.39
N ASP A 237 -21.28 -21.77 -5.21
CA ASP A 237 -22.74 -21.78 -5.18
C ASP A 237 -23.34 -22.46 -3.93
N TYR A 238 -22.56 -23.27 -3.21
CA TYR A 238 -23.04 -23.97 -2.00
C TYR A 238 -22.94 -23.17 -0.71
N MET A 239 -22.14 -22.10 -0.66
CA MET A 239 -21.92 -21.30 0.57
C MET A 239 -22.82 -20.07 0.68
N VAL A 240 -23.66 -19.79 -0.33
CA VAL A 240 -24.63 -18.67 -0.35
C VAL A 240 -26.03 -19.12 0.03
N ARG A 241 -26.21 -20.40 0.37
CA ARG A 241 -27.49 -20.97 0.81
C ARG A 241 -27.31 -21.78 2.08
N GLU A 242 -27.27 -21.10 3.23
CA GLU A 242 -28.00 -21.46 4.47
C GLU A 242 -28.02 -20.24 5.41
#